data_AF-A0A3N5LHX3-F1
#
_entry.id   AF-A0A3N5LHX3-F1
#
_cell.length_a   1.000
_cell.length_b   1.000
_cell.length_c   1.000
_cell.angle_alpha   90.00
_cell.angle_beta   90.00
_cell.angle_gamma   90.00
#
_symmetry.space_group_name_H-M   'P 1'
#
loop_
_entity.id
_entity.type
_entity.pdbx_description
1 polymer ?
#
loop_
_entity_poly.entity_id
_entity_poly.type
_entity_poly.pdbx_seq_one_letter_code
_entity_poly.pdbx_strand_id
1 'polypeptide(L)'
;EQAQERLGRDERYVYVAANAYRLPFVAGLFDAVTMIRTLHHMADAPCALSQVSAVMRPGGTFILEYANKQNLKAIFRYLLRRQSWNPFSPEPVEFAALNFDFHPGAIRKWLLEAGLTIERQLTVSHFRIGLFKRLLPLGLLVKLDSLAQWTGDWWQLSPSVFLRARAPHGKAEASSGLFFRCPACGAHPLIETSGAMVCPSCSRQWAVHDGIYDFRVEG
;
A
#
# COMPACT_ATOMS: atom_id res chain seq x y z
N GLU A 1 -11.19 10.95 -10.31
CA GLU A 1 -12.50 11.64 -10.24
C GLU A 1 -12.97 11.78 -8.78
N GLN A 2 -13.43 10.73 -8.10
CA GLN A 2 -13.95 10.82 -6.71
C GLN A 2 -13.04 11.55 -5.70
N ALA A 3 -11.72 11.33 -5.77
CA ALA A 3 -10.78 12.01 -4.89
C ALA A 3 -10.75 13.53 -5.13
N GLN A 4 -10.81 13.96 -6.39
CA GLN A 4 -10.83 15.37 -6.77
C GLN A 4 -12.18 16.03 -6.42
N GLU A 5 -13.29 15.32 -6.59
CA GLU A 5 -14.61 15.81 -6.15
C GLU A 5 -14.64 16.10 -4.65
N ARG A 6 -14.01 15.24 -3.85
CA ARG A 6 -13.99 15.37 -2.39
C ARG A 6 -13.00 16.43 -1.88
N LEU A 7 -11.82 16.53 -2.50
CA LEU A 7 -10.71 17.36 -2.00
C LEU A 7 -10.55 18.68 -2.77
N GLY A 8 -11.20 18.81 -3.94
CA GLY A 8 -11.14 19.98 -4.80
C GLY A 8 -9.87 20.07 -5.66
N ARG A 9 -9.77 21.15 -6.42
CA ARG A 9 -8.57 21.49 -7.21
C ARG A 9 -7.80 22.57 -6.46
N ASP A 10 -6.77 22.14 -5.75
CA ASP A 10 -5.92 22.98 -4.91
C ASP A 10 -4.47 22.59 -5.18
N GLU A 11 -3.55 23.55 -5.15
CA GLU A 11 -2.12 23.33 -5.43
C GLU A 11 -1.47 22.29 -4.50
N ARG A 12 -2.09 21.99 -3.35
CA ARG A 12 -1.68 20.92 -2.43
C ARG A 12 -1.91 19.51 -2.97
N TYR A 13 -2.71 19.33 -4.04
CA TYR A 13 -3.11 18.03 -4.56
C TYR A 13 -2.78 17.87 -6.04
N VAL A 14 -2.02 16.81 -6.36
CA VAL A 14 -1.84 16.32 -7.73
C VAL A 14 -2.59 15.00 -7.88
N TYR A 15 -3.52 14.94 -8.83
CA TYR A 15 -4.33 13.75 -9.09
C TYR A 15 -3.73 12.94 -10.24
N VAL A 16 -3.48 11.66 -9.98
CA VAL A 16 -2.83 10.76 -10.95
C VAL A 16 -3.61 9.46 -11.02
N ALA A 17 -4.13 9.12 -12.19
CA ALA A 17 -4.71 7.81 -12.46
C ALA A 17 -3.61 6.91 -13.03
N ALA A 18 -3.20 5.88 -12.30
CA ALA A 18 -2.10 5.02 -12.72
C ALA A 18 -2.22 3.59 -12.18
N ASN A 19 -1.44 2.68 -12.74
CA ASN A 19 -1.28 1.32 -12.25
C ASN A 19 -0.21 1.28 -11.13
N ALA A 20 -0.55 0.75 -9.96
CA ALA A 20 0.38 0.63 -8.83
C ALA A 20 1.60 -0.27 -9.12
N TYR A 21 1.52 -1.15 -10.12
CA TYR A 21 2.63 -1.96 -10.61
C TYR A 21 3.61 -1.20 -11.52
N ARG A 22 3.25 0.00 -11.99
CA ARG A 22 4.06 0.86 -12.85
C ARG A 22 3.83 2.32 -12.51
N LEU A 23 4.35 2.75 -11.36
CA LEU A 23 4.16 4.12 -10.89
C LEU A 23 4.83 5.12 -11.86
N PRO A 24 4.12 6.18 -12.30
CA PRO A 24 4.61 7.15 -13.27
C PRO A 24 5.48 8.23 -12.61
N PHE A 25 6.14 7.92 -11.49
CA PHE A 25 6.98 8.87 -10.76
C PHE A 25 8.45 8.50 -10.88
N VAL A 26 9.32 9.50 -10.94
CA VAL A 26 10.77 9.29 -10.90
C VAL A 26 11.20 8.65 -9.58
N ALA A 27 12.36 7.98 -9.58
CA ALA A 27 12.90 7.37 -8.38
C ALA A 27 13.32 8.44 -7.36
N GLY A 28 13.18 8.15 -6.07
CA GLY A 28 13.64 9.07 -5.02
C GLY A 28 12.82 10.36 -4.91
N LEU A 29 11.53 10.34 -5.25
CA LEU A 29 10.68 11.54 -5.31
C LEU A 29 9.99 11.89 -3.99
N PHE A 30 9.46 10.89 -3.28
CA PHE A 30 8.58 11.09 -2.12
C PHE A 30 9.30 10.84 -0.79
N ASP A 31 9.19 11.79 0.14
CA ASP A 31 9.65 11.64 1.52
C ASP A 31 8.73 10.74 2.37
N ALA A 32 7.45 10.67 2.02
CA ALA A 32 6.47 9.80 2.64
C ALA A 32 5.52 9.18 1.61
N VAL A 33 5.20 7.89 1.80
CA VAL A 33 4.19 7.17 1.02
C VAL A 33 3.22 6.49 1.98
N THR A 34 1.93 6.47 1.64
CA THR A 34 0.93 5.71 2.38
C THR A 34 0.20 4.75 1.44
N MET A 35 -0.03 3.53 1.91
CA MET A 35 -0.83 2.52 1.23
C MET A 35 -1.76 1.88 2.26
N ILE A 36 -2.95 2.44 2.40
CA ILE A 36 -3.90 2.07 3.44
C ILE A 36 -5.16 1.56 2.76
N ARG A 37 -5.59 0.35 3.12
CA ARG A 37 -6.74 -0.33 2.50
C ARG A 37 -6.60 -0.48 0.98
N THR A 38 -5.38 -0.70 0.50
CA THR A 38 -5.09 -0.83 -0.94
C THR A 38 -4.38 -2.12 -1.27
N LEU A 39 -3.41 -2.57 -0.46
CA LEU A 39 -2.57 -3.73 -0.79
C LEU A 39 -3.39 -5.00 -1.01
N HIS A 40 -4.52 -5.15 -0.29
CA HIS A 40 -5.42 -6.30 -0.45
C HIS A 40 -6.11 -6.37 -1.82
N HIS A 41 -6.00 -5.36 -2.68
CA HIS A 41 -6.43 -5.44 -4.07
C HIS A 41 -5.32 -5.85 -5.03
N MET A 42 -4.08 -6.02 -4.55
CA MET A 42 -2.92 -6.30 -5.38
C MET A 42 -2.68 -7.82 -5.47
N ALA A 43 -2.89 -8.39 -6.65
CA ALA A 43 -2.53 -9.78 -6.94
C ALA A 43 -1.01 -10.00 -6.82
N ASP A 44 -0.21 -9.06 -7.34
CA ASP A 44 1.25 -9.04 -7.20
C ASP A 44 1.71 -8.00 -6.15
N ALA A 45 1.45 -8.29 -4.88
CA ALA A 45 1.89 -7.44 -3.77
C ALA A 45 3.40 -7.12 -3.79
N PRO A 46 4.32 -8.08 -4.05
CA PRO A 46 5.75 -7.79 -4.18
C PRO A 46 6.06 -6.71 -5.23
N CYS A 47 5.46 -6.80 -6.42
CA CYS A 47 5.67 -5.80 -7.47
C CYS A 47 5.21 -4.40 -7.02
N ALA A 48 4.02 -4.28 -6.42
CA ALA A 48 3.53 -2.99 -5.92
C ALA A 48 4.45 -2.39 -4.84
N LEU A 49 4.93 -3.22 -3.89
CA LEU A 49 5.86 -2.78 -2.86
C LEU A 49 7.21 -2.34 -3.43
N SER A 50 7.69 -2.99 -4.50
CA SER A 50 8.92 -2.58 -5.20
C SER A 50 8.78 -1.19 -5.85
N GLN A 51 7.61 -0.89 -6.43
CA GLN A 51 7.33 0.43 -7.01
C GLN A 51 7.28 1.51 -5.93
N VAL A 52 6.63 1.24 -4.80
CA VAL A 52 6.63 2.14 -3.64
C VAL A 52 8.05 2.43 -3.19
N SER A 53 8.87 1.39 -2.97
CA SER A 53 10.27 1.60 -2.58
C SER A 53 10.99 2.47 -3.61
N ALA A 54 10.87 2.18 -4.91
CA ALA A 54 11.58 2.91 -5.97
C ALA A 54 11.32 4.42 -5.95
N VAL A 55 10.07 4.85 -5.71
CA VAL A 55 9.69 6.27 -5.72
C VAL A 55 10.01 6.99 -4.42
N MET A 56 10.40 6.28 -3.36
CA MET A 56 10.76 6.89 -2.08
C MET A 56 12.17 7.48 -2.07
N ARG A 57 12.29 8.67 -1.49
CA ARG A 57 13.55 9.33 -1.14
C ARG A 57 14.39 8.50 -0.17
N PRO A 58 15.70 8.80 -0.07
CA PRO A 58 16.55 8.18 0.94
C PRO A 58 16.01 8.46 2.35
N GLY A 59 15.83 7.41 3.17
CA GLY A 59 15.24 7.57 4.51
C GLY A 59 13.75 7.91 4.54
N GLY A 60 13.05 7.85 3.39
CA GLY A 60 11.62 8.12 3.32
C GLY A 60 10.78 7.17 4.17
N THR A 61 9.61 7.64 4.63
CA THR A 61 8.68 6.88 5.48
C THR A 61 7.61 6.20 4.64
N PHE A 62 7.39 4.91 4.84
CA PHE A 62 6.26 4.18 4.27
C PHE A 62 5.30 3.73 5.35
N ILE A 63 4.03 4.11 5.23
CA ILE A 63 2.94 3.60 6.09
C ILE A 63 2.08 2.64 5.27
N LEU A 64 2.06 1.38 5.69
CA LEU A 64 1.30 0.32 5.03
C LEU A 64 0.25 -0.23 6.00
N GLU A 65 -0.96 -0.47 5.48
CA GLU A 65 -1.95 -1.35 6.11
C GLU A 65 -2.20 -2.56 5.22
N TYR A 66 -2.25 -3.74 5.82
CA TYR A 66 -2.59 -4.98 5.11
C TYR A 66 -3.60 -5.82 5.89
N ALA A 67 -4.43 -6.54 5.13
CA ALA A 67 -5.35 -7.52 5.67
C ALA A 67 -4.57 -8.81 6.01
N ASN A 68 -4.71 -9.28 7.25
CA ASN A 68 -3.87 -10.34 7.80
C ASN A 68 -4.64 -11.66 7.93
N LYS A 69 -4.17 -12.69 7.20
CA LYS A 69 -4.78 -14.02 7.26
C LYS A 69 -4.43 -14.78 8.55
N GLN A 70 -3.32 -14.44 9.21
CA GLN A 70 -2.85 -15.10 10.42
C GLN A 70 -3.50 -14.52 11.69
N ASN A 71 -4.81 -14.27 11.65
CA ASN A 71 -5.54 -13.72 12.80
C ASN A 71 -6.15 -14.82 13.68
N LEU A 72 -6.41 -14.52 14.96
CA LEU A 72 -6.94 -15.49 15.92
C LEU A 72 -8.21 -16.20 15.43
N LYS A 73 -9.15 -15.45 14.82
CA LYS A 73 -10.40 -16.03 14.29
C LYS A 73 -10.10 -17.07 13.20
N ALA A 74 -9.21 -16.77 12.27
CA ALA A 74 -8.79 -17.69 11.21
C ALA A 74 -8.06 -18.91 11.78
N ILE A 75 -7.15 -18.71 12.74
CA ILE A 75 -6.44 -19.78 13.43
C ILE A 75 -7.42 -20.74 14.10
N PHE A 76 -8.36 -20.25 14.90
CA PHE A 76 -9.36 -21.09 15.56
C PHE A 76 -10.24 -21.83 14.54
N ARG A 77 -10.68 -21.16 13.46
CA ARG A 77 -11.46 -21.83 12.39
C ARG A 77 -10.66 -22.94 11.72
N TYR A 78 -9.38 -22.73 11.46
CA TYR A 78 -8.51 -23.73 10.84
C TYR A 78 -8.30 -24.95 11.76
N LEU A 79 -8.00 -24.71 13.05
CA LEU A 79 -7.85 -25.78 14.05
C LEU A 79 -9.13 -26.61 14.21
N LEU A 80 -10.30 -25.97 14.13
CA LEU A 80 -11.61 -26.64 14.17
C LEU A 80 -12.05 -27.20 12.81
N ARG A 81 -11.19 -27.18 11.78
CA ARG A 81 -11.50 -27.62 10.41
C ARG A 81 -12.73 -26.94 9.79
N ARG A 82 -13.02 -25.71 10.20
CA ARG A 82 -14.13 -24.87 9.71
C ARG A 82 -13.73 -23.95 8.54
N GLN A 83 -12.55 -24.15 7.96
CA GLN A 83 -12.07 -23.50 6.74
C GLN A 83 -11.05 -24.41 6.05
N SER A 84 -10.91 -24.27 4.73
CA SER A 84 -10.01 -25.08 3.90
C SER A 84 -8.59 -24.51 3.77
N TRP A 85 -8.44 -23.19 3.90
CA TRP A 85 -7.15 -22.53 3.73
C TRP A 85 -6.37 -22.43 5.05
N ASN A 86 -5.04 -22.49 4.93
CA ASN A 86 -4.11 -22.50 6.05
C ASN A 86 -3.65 -21.06 6.41
N PRO A 87 -3.93 -20.56 7.63
CA PRO A 87 -3.49 -19.24 8.06
C PRO A 87 -1.97 -19.14 8.28
N PHE A 88 -1.25 -20.26 8.34
CA PHE A 88 0.20 -20.32 8.57
C PHE A 88 1.02 -20.45 7.29
N SER A 89 0.39 -20.71 6.14
CA SER A 89 1.13 -20.79 4.87
C SER A 89 1.58 -19.38 4.44
N PRO A 90 2.69 -19.21 3.72
CA PRO A 90 3.16 -17.89 3.32
C PRO A 90 2.33 -17.27 2.18
N GLU A 91 1.64 -18.08 1.37
CA GLU A 91 0.93 -17.62 0.17
C GLU A 91 -0.29 -16.74 0.52
N PRO A 92 -0.59 -15.70 -0.28
CA PRO A 92 -1.84 -14.96 -0.16
C PRO A 92 -3.06 -15.87 -0.25
N VAL A 93 -4.14 -15.48 0.41
CA VAL A 93 -5.46 -16.12 0.24
C VAL A 93 -6.39 -15.12 -0.42
N GLU A 94 -6.87 -15.45 -1.61
CA GLU A 94 -7.95 -14.71 -2.27
C GLU A 94 -9.30 -15.17 -1.72
N PHE A 95 -9.97 -14.32 -0.94
CA PHE A 95 -11.25 -14.66 -0.31
C PHE A 95 -12.47 -14.12 -1.10
N ALA A 96 -12.23 -13.16 -1.99
CA ALA A 96 -13.14 -12.66 -2.99
C ALA A 96 -12.30 -12.15 -4.18
N ALA A 97 -12.92 -12.01 -5.37
CA ALA A 97 -12.20 -11.56 -6.56
C ALA A 97 -11.41 -10.27 -6.27
N LEU A 98 -10.09 -10.29 -6.52
CA LEU A 98 -9.16 -9.19 -6.25
C LEU A 98 -9.15 -8.72 -4.78
N ASN A 99 -9.37 -9.63 -3.83
CA ASN A 99 -9.30 -9.37 -2.41
C ASN A 99 -8.46 -10.44 -1.69
N PHE A 100 -7.27 -10.03 -1.27
CA PHE A 100 -6.24 -10.89 -0.72
C PHE A 100 -5.97 -10.61 0.76
N ASP A 101 -5.91 -11.68 1.56
CA ASP A 101 -5.34 -11.63 2.91
C ASP A 101 -3.90 -12.18 2.88
N PHE A 102 -2.98 -11.49 3.56
CA PHE A 102 -1.55 -11.78 3.52
C PHE A 102 -1.03 -12.39 4.82
N HIS A 103 0.03 -13.18 4.70
CA HIS A 103 0.78 -13.66 5.86
C HIS A 103 1.77 -12.58 6.33
N PRO A 104 1.88 -12.27 7.64
CA PRO A 104 2.81 -11.26 8.16
C PRO A 104 4.27 -11.57 7.79
N GLY A 105 4.65 -12.85 7.82
CA GLY A 105 5.98 -13.30 7.39
C GLY A 105 6.27 -13.05 5.90
N ALA A 106 5.27 -13.14 5.03
CA ALA A 106 5.43 -12.86 3.61
C ALA A 106 5.57 -11.35 3.36
N ILE A 107 4.76 -10.52 4.03
CA ILE A 107 4.88 -9.07 4.00
C ILE A 107 6.27 -8.62 4.43
N ARG A 108 6.79 -9.16 5.55
CA ARG A 108 8.16 -8.88 6.01
C ARG A 108 9.21 -9.21 4.96
N LYS A 109 9.09 -10.40 4.35
CA LYS A 109 10.00 -10.85 3.30
C LYS A 109 9.99 -9.90 2.10
N TRP A 110 8.80 -9.56 1.58
CA TRP A 110 8.69 -8.69 0.39
C TRP A 110 9.14 -7.25 0.66
N LEU A 111 8.88 -6.71 1.85
CA LEU A 111 9.41 -5.41 2.24
C LEU A 111 10.94 -5.43 2.28
N LEU A 112 11.53 -6.47 2.87
CA LEU A 112 12.99 -6.64 2.90
C LEU A 112 13.57 -6.77 1.48
N GLU A 113 12.95 -7.55 0.61
CA GLU A 113 13.35 -7.71 -0.80
C GLU A 113 13.23 -6.39 -1.58
N ALA A 114 12.25 -5.55 -1.26
CA ALA A 114 12.13 -4.18 -1.78
C ALA A 114 13.11 -3.18 -1.14
N GLY A 115 13.97 -3.64 -0.21
CA GLY A 115 14.93 -2.83 0.52
C GLY A 115 14.33 -1.97 1.64
N LEU A 116 13.09 -2.23 2.06
CA LEU A 116 12.40 -1.48 3.11
C LEU A 116 12.60 -2.15 4.48
N THR A 117 13.00 -1.36 5.48
CA THR A 117 13.16 -1.83 6.86
C THR A 117 11.93 -1.48 7.68
N ILE A 118 11.30 -2.46 8.32
CA ILE A 118 10.17 -2.20 9.23
C ILE A 118 10.70 -1.63 10.54
N GLU A 119 10.19 -0.48 10.93
CA GLU A 119 10.52 0.16 12.21
C GLU A 119 9.48 -0.10 13.29
N ARG A 120 8.22 -0.25 12.89
CA ARG A 120 7.12 -0.43 13.84
C ARG A 120 5.93 -1.12 13.20
N GLN A 121 5.24 -1.94 13.99
CA GLN A 121 3.97 -2.56 13.65
C GLN A 121 2.92 -2.27 14.73
N LEU A 122 1.69 -2.04 14.29
CA LEU A 122 0.51 -1.89 15.13
C LEU A 122 -0.59 -2.84 14.64
N THR A 123 -1.05 -3.72 15.50
CA THR A 123 -2.17 -4.62 15.21
C THR A 123 -3.49 -3.93 15.51
N VAL A 124 -4.48 -4.02 14.65
CA VAL A 124 -5.81 -3.40 14.89
C VAL A 124 -6.93 -4.41 14.71
N SER A 125 -8.11 -4.07 15.24
CA SER A 125 -9.33 -4.90 15.12
C SER A 125 -9.30 -6.19 15.96
N HIS A 126 -8.69 -6.17 17.14
CA HIS A 126 -8.58 -7.34 18.03
C HIS A 126 -9.95 -7.87 18.47
N PHE A 127 -10.91 -6.96 18.67
CA PHE A 127 -12.27 -7.29 19.15
C PHE A 127 -13.31 -7.33 18.04
N ARG A 128 -12.91 -7.66 16.80
CA ARG A 128 -13.80 -7.77 15.63
C ARG A 128 -14.62 -9.09 15.63
N ILE A 129 -15.18 -9.44 16.78
CA ILE A 129 -16.06 -10.59 16.98
C ILE A 129 -17.42 -10.06 17.46
N GLY A 130 -18.51 -10.50 16.83
CA GLY A 130 -19.86 -10.01 17.12
C GLY A 130 -20.30 -10.20 18.58
N LEU A 131 -19.77 -11.23 19.25
CA LEU A 131 -20.03 -11.49 20.67
C LEU A 131 -19.56 -10.33 21.57
N PHE A 132 -18.34 -9.83 21.38
CA PHE A 132 -17.81 -8.74 22.21
C PHE A 132 -18.60 -7.44 22.06
N LYS A 133 -19.07 -7.15 20.84
CA LYS A 133 -19.93 -5.98 20.59
C LYS A 133 -21.28 -6.04 21.29
N ARG A 134 -21.76 -7.25 21.63
CA ARG A 134 -23.02 -7.46 22.36
C ARG A 134 -22.83 -7.44 23.87
N LEU A 135 -21.65 -7.80 24.36
CA LEU A 135 -21.38 -7.97 25.80
C LEU A 135 -20.67 -6.78 26.44
N LEU A 136 -19.90 -5.99 25.68
CA LEU A 136 -19.04 -4.93 26.22
C LEU A 136 -19.39 -3.56 25.60
N PRO A 137 -19.33 -2.47 26.38
CA PRO A 137 -19.49 -1.11 25.86
C PRO A 137 -18.44 -0.77 24.81
N LEU A 138 -18.84 -0.03 23.76
CA LEU A 138 -17.96 0.37 22.66
C LEU A 138 -16.70 1.12 23.14
N GLY A 139 -16.84 2.05 24.07
CA GLY A 139 -15.70 2.83 24.59
C GLY A 139 -14.64 1.97 25.29
N LEU A 140 -15.06 0.89 25.96
CA LEU A 140 -14.13 -0.08 26.56
C LEU A 140 -13.39 -0.86 25.47
N LEU A 141 -14.11 -1.35 24.46
CA LEU A 141 -13.50 -2.07 23.33
C LEU A 141 -12.47 -1.22 22.58
N VAL A 142 -12.76 0.06 22.37
CA VAL A 142 -11.83 1.01 21.74
C VAL A 142 -10.58 1.18 22.61
N LYS A 143 -10.73 1.42 23.92
CA LYS A 143 -9.58 1.55 24.84
C LYS A 143 -8.70 0.31 24.84
N LEU A 144 -9.31 -0.87 24.93
CA LEU A 144 -8.56 -2.13 24.90
C LEU A 144 -7.85 -2.34 23.56
N ASP A 145 -8.49 -2.01 22.43
CA ASP A 145 -7.86 -2.13 21.11
C ASP A 145 -6.68 -1.15 20.96
N SER A 146 -6.83 0.10 21.42
CA SER A 146 -5.76 1.10 21.41
C SER A 146 -4.55 0.69 22.26
N LEU A 147 -4.76 0.02 23.39
CA LEU A 147 -3.66 -0.53 24.19
C LEU A 147 -3.00 -1.72 23.48
N ALA A 148 -3.81 -2.63 22.93
CA ALA A 148 -3.32 -3.82 22.25
C ALA A 148 -2.52 -3.50 20.97
N GLN A 149 -2.82 -2.40 20.27
CA GLN A 149 -2.05 -1.94 19.11
C GLN A 149 -0.54 -1.87 19.38
N TRP A 150 -0.13 -1.49 20.58
CA TRP A 150 1.29 -1.36 20.95
C TRP A 150 2.02 -2.70 21.12
N THR A 151 1.31 -3.81 21.08
CA THR A 151 1.93 -5.16 21.10
C THR A 151 2.24 -5.69 19.70
N GLY A 152 1.94 -4.89 18.67
CA GLY A 152 2.01 -5.29 17.26
C GLY A 152 3.40 -5.66 16.75
N ASP A 153 4.50 -5.32 17.44
CA ASP A 153 5.84 -5.80 17.08
C ASP A 153 6.09 -7.26 17.51
N TRP A 154 5.41 -7.72 18.57
CA TRP A 154 5.61 -9.06 19.13
C TRP A 154 4.73 -10.09 18.44
N TRP A 155 3.48 -9.74 18.12
CA TRP A 155 2.55 -10.64 17.47
C TRP A 155 1.60 -9.90 16.53
N GLN A 156 1.30 -10.51 15.39
CA GLN A 156 0.36 -10.01 14.39
C GLN A 156 -0.83 -10.96 14.27
N LEU A 157 -1.60 -11.13 15.35
CA LEU A 157 -2.73 -12.07 15.41
C LEU A 157 -4.10 -11.39 15.26
N SER A 158 -4.12 -10.15 14.76
CA SER A 158 -5.34 -9.37 14.50
C SER A 158 -5.69 -9.35 13.01
N PRO A 159 -6.95 -9.07 12.61
CA PRO A 159 -7.36 -9.08 11.20
C PRO A 159 -6.68 -8.04 10.30
N SER A 160 -6.18 -6.94 10.85
CA SER A 160 -5.47 -5.89 10.09
C SER A 160 -4.26 -5.42 10.89
N VAL A 161 -3.21 -5.08 10.16
CA VAL A 161 -1.92 -4.66 10.70
C VAL A 161 -1.45 -3.43 9.95
N PHE A 162 -1.12 -2.39 10.71
CA PHE A 162 -0.39 -1.23 10.23
C PHE A 162 1.09 -1.45 10.46
N LEU A 163 1.93 -0.97 9.55
CA LEU A 163 3.36 -0.89 9.76
C LEU A 163 3.93 0.43 9.24
N ARG A 164 5.01 0.85 9.89
CA ARG A 164 5.91 1.90 9.43
C ARG A 164 7.19 1.24 8.96
N ALA A 165 7.57 1.51 7.71
CA ALA A 165 8.83 1.10 7.13
C ALA A 165 9.64 2.30 6.65
N ARG A 166 10.95 2.09 6.46
CA ARG A 166 11.94 3.10 6.10
C ARG A 166 12.64 2.68 4.82
N ALA A 167 12.80 3.61 3.88
CA ALA A 167 13.65 3.42 2.71
C ALA A 167 15.15 3.54 3.07
N PRO A 168 16.06 2.84 2.37
CA PRO A 168 17.49 2.94 2.63
C PRO A 168 18.00 4.38 2.50
N HIS A 169 18.93 4.78 3.39
CA HIS A 169 19.54 6.10 3.35
C HIS A 169 20.52 6.32 2.19
N GLY A 170 20.99 5.25 1.55
CA GLY A 170 21.94 5.31 0.43
C GLY A 170 21.31 5.41 -0.97
N LYS A 171 20.00 5.66 -1.08
CA LYS A 171 19.35 5.83 -2.39
C LYS A 171 19.76 7.14 -3.06
N ALA A 172 19.61 7.21 -4.37
CA ALA A 172 19.63 8.48 -5.07
C ALA A 172 18.31 9.24 -4.81
N GLU A 173 18.42 10.54 -4.55
CA GLU A 173 17.27 11.45 -4.50
C GLU A 173 16.94 11.94 -5.92
N ALA A 174 15.66 12.24 -6.18
CA ALA A 174 15.24 12.80 -7.45
C ALA A 174 15.89 14.17 -7.69
N SER A 175 16.39 14.42 -8.91
CA SER A 175 16.86 15.74 -9.31
C SER A 175 15.71 16.75 -9.29
N SER A 176 16.03 18.00 -8.91
CA SER A 176 15.06 19.10 -8.89
C SER A 176 14.37 19.27 -10.25
N GLY A 177 13.05 19.51 -10.23
CA GLY A 177 12.22 19.70 -11.42
C GLY A 177 11.77 18.41 -12.13
N LEU A 178 12.21 17.23 -11.69
CA LEU A 178 11.72 15.95 -12.22
C LEU A 178 10.60 15.40 -11.34
N PHE A 179 9.47 15.04 -11.96
CA PHE A 179 8.31 14.47 -11.25
C PHE A 179 7.84 13.18 -11.91
N PHE A 180 7.42 13.27 -13.18
CA PHE A 180 6.87 12.12 -13.91
C PHE A 180 7.93 11.37 -14.72
N ARG A 181 7.75 10.05 -14.81
CA ARG A 181 8.38 9.15 -15.78
C ARG A 181 7.32 8.42 -16.59
N CYS A 182 7.67 8.01 -17.80
CA CYS A 182 6.78 7.21 -18.64
C CYS A 182 6.56 5.82 -18.03
N PRO A 183 5.33 5.41 -17.68
CA PRO A 183 5.08 4.06 -17.17
C PRO A 183 5.22 2.97 -18.24
N ALA A 184 5.30 3.34 -19.54
CA ALA A 184 5.50 2.39 -20.63
C ALA A 184 6.98 2.04 -20.87
N CYS A 185 7.89 3.01 -20.84
CA CYS A 185 9.32 2.81 -21.14
C CYS A 185 10.29 3.25 -20.04
N GLY A 186 9.80 3.86 -18.96
CA GLY A 186 10.62 4.36 -17.85
C GLY A 186 11.32 5.70 -18.08
N ALA A 187 11.28 6.25 -19.29
CA ALA A 187 11.98 7.50 -19.61
C ALA A 187 11.41 8.73 -18.88
N HIS A 188 12.28 9.66 -18.52
CA HIS A 188 11.97 10.95 -17.92
C HIS A 188 13.03 12.00 -18.35
N PRO A 189 12.70 13.31 -18.38
CA PRO A 189 11.39 13.89 -18.09
C PRO A 189 10.34 13.61 -19.18
N LEU A 190 9.07 13.66 -18.80
CA LEU A 190 7.96 13.80 -19.75
C LEU A 190 7.78 15.28 -20.10
N ILE A 191 7.37 15.56 -21.33
CA ILE A 191 7.13 16.92 -21.82
C ILE A 191 5.65 17.23 -21.66
N GLU A 192 5.32 18.26 -20.88
CA GLU A 192 3.96 18.75 -20.78
C GLU A 192 3.58 19.54 -22.04
N THR A 193 2.41 19.24 -22.58
CA THR A 193 1.80 19.90 -23.73
C THR A 193 0.36 20.27 -23.37
N SER A 194 -0.35 20.99 -24.25
CA SER A 194 -1.75 21.38 -24.00
C SER A 194 -2.66 20.16 -23.81
N GLY A 195 -2.90 19.77 -22.55
CA GLY A 195 -3.78 18.66 -22.17
C GLY A 195 -3.14 17.27 -22.18
N ALA A 196 -1.81 17.14 -22.30
CA ALA A 196 -1.15 15.82 -22.29
C ALA A 196 0.31 15.88 -21.82
N MET A 197 0.80 14.77 -21.27
CA MET A 197 2.22 14.49 -21.05
C MET A 197 2.76 13.59 -22.16
N VAL A 198 3.79 14.04 -22.88
CA VAL A 198 4.40 13.32 -24.00
C VAL A 198 5.74 12.72 -23.59
N CYS A 199 5.93 11.44 -23.88
CA CYS A 199 7.23 10.79 -23.67
C CYS A 199 8.13 10.97 -24.90
N PRO A 200 9.30 11.65 -24.79
CA PRO A 200 10.19 11.85 -25.93
C PRO A 200 10.88 10.55 -26.41
N SER A 201 10.92 9.51 -25.57
CA SER A 201 11.60 8.25 -25.87
C SER A 201 10.72 7.25 -26.63
N CYS A 202 9.42 7.16 -26.32
CA CYS A 202 8.51 6.20 -26.96
C CYS A 202 7.32 6.87 -27.67
N SER A 203 7.30 8.20 -27.72
CA SER A 203 6.25 9.02 -28.35
C SER A 203 4.83 8.84 -27.79
N ARG A 204 4.66 8.05 -26.73
CA ARG A 204 3.36 7.85 -26.08
C ARG A 204 2.89 9.15 -25.43
N GLN A 205 1.60 9.44 -25.60
CA GLN A 205 0.92 10.57 -24.99
C GLN A 205 0.03 10.07 -23.87
N TRP A 206 0.02 10.80 -22.76
CA TRP A 206 -0.76 10.51 -21.57
C TRP A 206 -1.68 11.70 -21.33
N ALA A 207 -2.98 11.48 -21.40
CA ALA A 207 -3.95 12.57 -21.35
C ALA A 207 -3.98 13.21 -19.96
N VAL A 208 -4.26 14.51 -19.92
CA VAL A 208 -4.57 15.25 -18.69
C VAL A 208 -6.01 15.72 -18.80
N HIS A 209 -6.90 15.04 -18.11
CA HIS A 209 -8.32 15.37 -18.09
C HIS A 209 -8.63 16.12 -16.80
N ASP A 210 -9.06 17.39 -16.91
CA ASP A 210 -9.55 18.13 -15.75
C ASP A 210 -8.52 18.22 -14.59
N GLY A 211 -7.22 18.32 -14.95
CA GLY A 211 -6.11 18.33 -13.99
C GLY A 211 -5.77 16.96 -13.38
N ILE A 212 -6.33 15.88 -13.91
CA ILE A 212 -5.97 14.50 -13.57
C ILE A 212 -5.04 13.96 -14.64
N TYR A 213 -3.81 13.62 -14.26
CA TYR A 213 -2.85 12.97 -15.14
C TYR A 213 -3.22 11.49 -15.31
N ASP A 214 -3.58 11.06 -16.52
CA ASP A 214 -3.97 9.68 -16.81
C ASP A 214 -2.81 8.89 -17.42
N PHE A 215 -2.18 8.09 -16.56
CA PHE A 215 -1.07 7.18 -16.86
C PHE A 215 -1.52 5.71 -16.86
N ARG A 216 -2.82 5.43 -16.93
CA ARG A 216 -3.32 4.06 -17.04
C ARG A 216 -2.86 3.49 -18.38
N VAL A 217 -2.08 2.41 -18.30
CA VAL A 217 -1.69 1.64 -19.48
C VAL A 217 -2.89 0.78 -19.83
N GLU A 218 -3.44 0.93 -21.04
CA GLU A 218 -4.35 -0.09 -21.59
C GLU A 218 -3.56 -1.41 -21.62
N GLY A 219 -4.16 -2.44 -21.00
CA GLY A 219 -3.58 -3.77 -20.86
C GLY A 219 -3.61 -4.56 -22.16
#